data_AF-A0AAW2JPV2-F1
#
_entry.id   AF-A0AAW2JPV2-F1
#
_cell.length_a   1.000
_cell.length_b   1.000
_cell.length_c   1.000
_cell.angle_alpha   90.00
_cell.angle_beta   90.00
_cell.angle_gamma   90.00
#
_symmetry.space_group_name_H-M   'P 1'
#
loop_
_entity.id
_entity.type
_entity.pdbx_description
1 polymer ?
#
loop_
_entity_poly.entity_id
_entity_poly.type
_entity_poly.pdbx_seq_one_letter_code
_entity_poly.pdbx_strand_id
1 'polypeptide(L)'
;MNRCDENAIFRFDNFLTRIPGFLNSVEEIWKHRIAGTAMYEIVRKLKLLKAEFRKQKKLKGNLTTNVMKAKAFLDKAQALFTNSREDIYLNLVKCCRRVYSVAVKLEISMLQQRANYAG
;
A
#
# COMPACT_ATOMS: atom_id res chain seq x y z
N MET A 1 -22.94 11.76 11.50
CA MET A 1 -23.82 10.81 10.78
C MET A 1 -23.27 10.68 9.36
N ASN A 2 -22.36 9.74 9.10
CA ASN A 2 -21.75 9.59 7.78
C ASN A 2 -22.41 8.43 7.05
N ARG A 3 -23.19 8.80 6.02
CA ARG A 3 -23.82 7.92 5.03
C ARG A 3 -22.81 6.84 4.63
N CYS A 4 -23.10 5.60 5.02
CA CYS A 4 -22.54 4.47 4.29
C CYS A 4 -23.08 4.65 2.87
N ASP A 5 -22.19 4.89 1.92
CA ASP A 5 -22.51 4.89 0.50
C ASP A 5 -23.05 3.48 0.17
N GLU A 6 -24.38 3.33 0.21
CA GLU A 6 -25.12 2.06 0.14
C GLU A 6 -24.89 1.35 -1.20
N ASN A 7 -24.33 2.03 -2.20
CA ASN A 7 -24.06 1.50 -3.54
C ASN A 7 -22.56 1.33 -3.87
N ALA A 8 -21.65 1.62 -2.93
CA ALA A 8 -20.22 1.43 -3.19
C ALA A 8 -19.81 -0.03 -2.98
N ILE A 9 -19.79 -0.82 -4.07
CA ILE A 9 -19.19 -2.16 -4.14
C ILE A 9 -17.88 -2.20 -3.33
N PHE A 10 -17.68 -3.28 -2.55
CA PHE A 10 -16.43 -3.47 -1.82
C PHE A 10 -15.28 -3.66 -2.81
N ARG A 11 -14.57 -2.57 -3.13
CA ARG A 11 -13.36 -2.59 -3.95
C ARG A 11 -12.15 -2.73 -3.03
N PHE A 12 -11.35 -3.77 -3.27
CA PHE A 12 -10.11 -4.04 -2.56
C PHE A 12 -8.93 -3.81 -3.49
N ASP A 13 -7.96 -2.98 -3.09
CA ASP A 13 -6.73 -2.81 -3.87
C ASP A 13 -5.68 -3.84 -3.43
N ASN A 14 -5.28 -4.74 -4.34
CA ASN A 14 -4.37 -5.85 -4.05
C ASN A 14 -3.02 -5.40 -3.51
N PHE A 15 -2.56 -4.20 -3.87
CA PHE A 15 -1.29 -3.67 -3.37
C PHE A 15 -1.30 -3.47 -1.85
N LEU A 16 -2.47 -3.35 -1.20
CA LEU A 16 -2.59 -3.22 0.25
C LEU A 16 -2.00 -4.43 0.97
N THR A 17 -2.13 -5.63 0.40
CA THR A 17 -1.54 -6.87 0.96
C THR A 17 -0.02 -6.84 1.07
N ARG A 18 0.63 -5.96 0.31
CA ARG A 18 2.09 -5.79 0.27
C ARG A 18 2.57 -4.73 1.26
N ILE A 19 1.66 -4.06 1.97
CA ILE A 19 2.00 -3.06 2.99
C ILE A 19 2.43 -3.78 4.27
N PRO A 20 3.58 -3.42 4.86
CA PRO A 20 3.98 -3.94 6.16
C PRO A 20 2.90 -3.72 7.21
N GLY A 21 2.55 -4.77 7.95
CA GLY A 21 1.52 -4.71 8.99
C GLY A 21 0.08 -4.90 8.49
N PHE A 22 -0.16 -5.08 7.19
CA PHE A 22 -1.51 -5.31 6.64
C PHE A 22 -2.25 -6.44 7.36
N LEU A 23 -1.63 -7.62 7.49
CA LEU A 23 -2.24 -8.78 8.15
C LEU A 23 -2.54 -8.50 9.63
N ASN A 24 -1.63 -7.82 10.34
CA ASN A 24 -1.84 -7.46 11.74
C ASN A 24 -3.07 -6.57 11.91
N SER A 25 -3.24 -5.56 11.04
CA SER A 25 -4.42 -4.68 11.06
C SER A 25 -5.72 -5.44 10.75
N VAL A 26 -5.67 -6.40 9.83
CA VAL A 26 -6.83 -7.26 9.51
C VAL A 26 -7.19 -8.13 10.71
N GLU A 27 -6.19 -8.78 11.30
CA GLU A 27 -6.36 -9.69 12.44
C GLU A 27 -6.90 -8.97 13.67
N GLU A 28 -6.42 -7.76 13.96
CA GLU A 28 -6.90 -6.91 15.06
C GLU A 28 -8.41 -6.64 14.94
N ILE A 29 -8.87 -6.28 13.74
CA ILE A 29 -10.30 -6.06 13.48
C ILE A 29 -11.08 -7.38 13.53
N TRP A 30 -10.51 -8.46 13.02
CA TRP A 30 -11.20 -9.74 12.91
C TRP A 30 -11.41 -10.43 14.27
N LYS A 31 -10.47 -10.24 15.20
CA LYS A 31 -10.56 -10.75 16.58
C LYS A 31 -11.55 -9.96 17.45
N HIS A 32 -11.95 -8.76 17.02
CA HIS A 32 -12.86 -7.93 17.79
C HIS A 32 -14.24 -8.61 17.91
N ARG A 33 -14.71 -8.83 19.15
CA ARG A 33 -16.06 -9.36 19.39
C ARG A 33 -17.08 -8.24 19.19
N ILE A 34 -18.08 -8.49 18.36
CA ILE A 34 -19.16 -7.54 18.07
C ILE A 34 -20.47 -8.20 18.48
N ALA A 35 -21.21 -7.56 19.38
CA ALA A 35 -22.51 -8.07 19.81
C ALA A 35 -23.53 -8.02 18.65
N GLY A 36 -24.31 -9.08 18.50
CA GLY A 36 -25.35 -9.19 17.48
C GLY A 36 -25.43 -10.60 16.91
N THR A 37 -26.16 -10.75 15.81
CA THR A 37 -26.20 -12.00 15.04
C THR A 37 -24.86 -12.22 14.32
N ALA A 38 -24.55 -13.46 13.97
CA ALA A 38 -23.33 -13.79 13.23
C ALA A 38 -23.20 -12.97 11.93
N MET A 39 -24.31 -12.79 11.20
CA MET A 39 -24.33 -11.97 9.99
C MET A 39 -24.02 -10.48 10.28
N TYR A 40 -24.57 -9.93 11.37
CA TYR A 40 -24.28 -8.57 11.79
C TYR A 40 -22.81 -8.37 12.14
N GLU A 41 -22.21 -9.31 12.89
CA GLU A 41 -20.80 -9.30 13.24
C GLU A 41 -19.90 -9.28 12.00
N ILE A 42 -20.15 -10.18 11.03
CA ILE A 42 -19.39 -10.25 9.78
C ILE A 42 -19.50 -8.93 9.01
N VAL A 43 -20.71 -8.42 8.80
CA VAL A 43 -20.93 -7.16 8.07
C VAL A 43 -20.23 -5.99 8.75
N ARG A 44 -20.26 -5.94 10.09
CA ARG A 44 -19.60 -4.87 10.84
C ARG A 44 -18.07 -4.96 10.73
N LYS A 45 -17.48 -6.15 10.82
CA LYS A 45 -16.04 -6.38 10.59
C LYS A 45 -15.61 -5.95 9.20
N LEU A 46 -16.38 -6.32 8.16
CA LEU A 46 -16.11 -5.88 6.77
C LEU A 46 -16.19 -4.35 6.61
N LYS A 47 -17.14 -3.69 7.29
CA LYS A 47 -17.22 -2.21 7.30
C LYS A 47 -16.00 -1.56 7.97
N LEU A 48 -15.51 -2.12 9.07
CA LEU A 48 -14.30 -1.65 9.75
C LEU A 48 -13.06 -1.84 8.88
N LEU A 49 -12.89 -3.01 8.27
CA LEU A 49 -11.81 -3.28 7.32
C LEU A 49 -11.85 -2.31 6.13
N LYS A 50 -13.03 -2.03 5.57
CA LYS A 50 -13.19 -1.05 4.49
C LYS A 50 -12.67 0.33 4.88
N ALA A 51 -12.91 0.77 6.12
CA ALA A 51 -12.41 2.04 6.63
C ALA A 51 -10.88 2.03 6.79
N GLU A 52 -10.33 0.95 7.36
CA GLU A 52 -8.89 0.79 7.55
C GLU A 52 -8.14 0.73 6.21
N PHE A 53 -8.66 0.00 5.21
CA PHE A 53 -8.07 -0.07 3.87
C PHE A 53 -8.04 1.29 3.18
N ARG A 54 -9.10 2.10 3.32
CA ARG A 54 -9.13 3.48 2.81
C ARG A 54 -8.08 4.36 3.49
N LYS A 55 -7.89 4.20 4.81
CA LYS A 55 -6.85 4.91 5.56
C LYS A 55 -5.46 4.52 5.08
N GLN A 56 -5.17 3.22 4.95
CA GLN A 56 -3.88 2.73 4.46
C GLN A 56 -3.58 3.21 3.04
N LYS A 57 -4.58 3.18 2.14
CA LYS A 57 -4.47 3.73 0.79
C LYS A 57 -4.12 5.23 0.82
N LYS A 58 -4.82 6.01 1.65
CA LYS A 58 -4.57 7.45 1.80
C LYS A 58 -3.16 7.71 2.32
N LEU A 59 -2.69 6.92 3.30
CA LEU A 59 -1.34 7.03 3.86
C LEU A 59 -0.25 6.72 2.84
N LYS A 60 -0.48 5.75 1.94
CA LYS A 60 0.47 5.46 0.85
C LYS A 60 0.51 6.56 -0.22
N GLY A 61 -0.59 7.28 -0.42
CA GLY A 61 -0.68 8.34 -1.41
C GLY A 61 -0.60 7.82 -2.85
N ASN A 62 -0.11 8.65 -3.76
CA ASN A 62 -0.02 8.32 -5.18
C ASN A 62 1.19 7.41 -5.46
N LEU A 63 0.93 6.16 -5.87
CA LEU A 63 1.96 5.16 -6.14
C LEU A 63 2.89 5.56 -7.29
N THR A 64 2.36 6.13 -8.37
CA THR A 64 3.15 6.59 -9.52
C THR A 64 4.10 7.72 -9.13
N THR A 65 3.59 8.70 -8.38
CA THR A 65 4.44 9.77 -7.83
C THR A 65 5.53 9.20 -6.91
N ASN A 66 5.23 8.18 -6.11
CA ASN A 66 6.21 7.54 -5.24
C ASN A 66 7.31 6.82 -6.05
N VAL A 67 6.96 6.16 -7.16
CA VAL A 67 7.93 5.53 -8.06
C VAL A 67 8.86 6.59 -8.69
N MET A 68 8.29 7.69 -9.19
CA MET A 68 9.08 8.79 -9.76
C MET A 68 10.06 9.37 -8.74
N LYS A 69 9.59 9.65 -7.51
CA LYS A 69 10.44 10.16 -6.42
C LYS A 69 11.55 9.17 -6.07
N ALA A 70 11.21 7.88 -5.90
CA ALA A 70 12.19 6.85 -5.55
C ALA A 70 13.25 6.67 -6.64
N LYS A 71 12.86 6.77 -7.92
CA LYS A 71 13.80 6.75 -9.05
C LYS A 71 14.75 7.95 -8.99
N ALA A 72 14.21 9.16 -8.83
CA ALA A 72 15.03 10.36 -8.74
C ALA A 72 16.03 10.32 -7.56
N PHE A 73 15.66 9.73 -6.43
CA PHE A 73 16.60 9.51 -5.31
C PHE A 73 17.68 8.48 -5.65
N LEU A 74 17.32 7.39 -6.33
CA LEU A 74 18.28 6.38 -6.78
C LEU A 74 19.29 6.98 -7.77
N ASP A 75 18.83 7.76 -8.75
CA ASP A 75 19.68 8.40 -9.76
C ASP A 75 20.68 9.35 -9.09
N LYS A 76 20.23 10.15 -8.11
CA LYS A 76 21.11 11.02 -7.30
C LYS A 76 22.13 10.23 -6.48
N ALA A 77 21.72 9.14 -5.85
CA ALA A 77 22.64 8.28 -5.09
C ALA A 77 23.70 7.64 -5.98
N GLN A 78 23.32 7.21 -7.19
CA GLN A 78 24.24 6.65 -8.18
C GLN A 78 25.24 7.70 -8.69
N ALA A 79 24.80 8.94 -8.92
CA ALA A 79 25.69 10.04 -9.28
C ALA A 79 26.71 10.32 -8.17
N LEU A 80 26.28 10.37 -6.91
CA LEU A 80 27.18 10.55 -5.76
C LEU A 80 28.23 9.42 -5.68
N PHE A 81 27.81 8.16 -5.81
CA PHE A 81 28.72 7.02 -5.80
C PHE A 81 29.70 7.02 -6.99
N THR A 82 29.27 7.52 -8.14
CA THR A 82 30.12 7.62 -9.34
C THR A 82 31.20 8.68 -9.15
N ASN A 83 30.86 9.78 -8.48
CA ASN A 83 31.75 10.91 -8.20
C ASN A 83 32.67 10.67 -7.00
N SER A 84 32.21 9.92 -5.99
CA SER A 84 33.01 9.51 -4.83
C SER A 84 32.75 8.02 -4.57
N ARG A 85 33.79 7.19 -4.75
CA ARG A 85 33.73 5.72 -4.55
C ARG A 85 33.84 5.33 -3.08
N GLU A 86 33.06 5.99 -2.22
CA GLU A 86 32.99 5.69 -0.79
C GLU A 86 31.90 4.66 -0.47
N ASP A 87 32.16 3.81 0.53
CA ASP A 87 31.23 2.76 0.97
C ASP A 87 29.88 3.31 1.47
N ILE A 88 29.87 4.53 1.99
CA ILE A 88 28.65 5.23 2.43
C ILE A 88 27.70 5.41 1.24
N TYR A 89 28.20 5.85 0.09
CA TYR A 89 27.39 6.04 -1.11
C TYR A 89 26.95 4.71 -1.72
N LEU A 90 27.77 3.65 -1.62
CA LEU A 90 27.36 2.30 -2.01
C LEU A 90 26.15 1.81 -1.19
N ASN A 91 26.19 2.02 0.13
CA ASN A 91 25.08 1.66 1.02
C ASN A 91 23.82 2.49 0.73
N LEU A 92 23.99 3.78 0.44
CA LEU A 92 22.89 4.65 0.02
C LEU A 92 22.23 4.13 -1.28
N VAL A 93 23.02 3.80 -2.31
CA VAL A 93 22.51 3.23 -3.56
C VAL A 93 21.73 1.94 -3.31
N LYS A 94 22.27 1.03 -2.49
CA LYS A 94 21.58 -0.22 -2.12
C LYS A 94 20.23 0.05 -1.45
N CYS A 95 20.17 1.01 -0.53
CA CYS A 95 18.94 1.41 0.15
C CYS A 95 17.92 2.02 -0.83
N CYS A 96 18.34 3.00 -1.64
CA CYS A 96 17.48 3.62 -2.65
C CYS A 96 16.94 2.60 -3.66
N ARG A 97 17.77 1.64 -4.08
CA ARG A 97 17.35 0.55 -4.99
C ARG A 97 16.27 -0.33 -4.36
N ARG A 98 16.38 -0.64 -3.07
CA ARG A 98 15.35 -1.39 -2.34
C ARG A 98 14.03 -0.62 -2.28
N VAL A 99 14.08 0.67 -1.93
CA VAL A 99 12.90 1.55 -1.88
C VAL A 99 12.22 1.65 -3.25
N TYR A 100 13.00 1.90 -4.31
CA TYR A 100 12.51 1.96 -5.67
C TYR A 100 11.87 0.63 -6.11
N SER A 101 12.52 -0.50 -5.85
CA SER A 101 11.98 -1.83 -6.16
C SER A 101 10.63 -2.08 -5.48
N VAL A 102 10.48 -1.70 -4.21
CA VAL A 102 9.20 -1.83 -3.49
C VAL A 102 8.14 -0.92 -4.11
N ALA A 103 8.46 0.34 -4.41
CA ALA A 103 7.51 1.27 -5.02
C ALA A 103 6.99 0.75 -6.37
N VAL A 104 7.88 0.26 -7.24
CA VAL A 104 7.54 -0.33 -8.54
C VAL A 104 6.63 -1.55 -8.38
N LYS A 105 6.92 -2.45 -7.43
CA LYS A 105 6.06 -3.62 -7.17
C LYS A 105 4.64 -3.23 -6.76
N LEU A 106 4.49 -2.17 -5.96
CA LEU A 106 3.17 -1.67 -5.57
C LEU A 106 2.42 -1.08 -6.77
N GLU A 107 3.09 -0.27 -7.59
CA GLU A 107 2.49 0.32 -8.78
C GLU A 107 2.08 -0.74 -9.80
N ILE A 108 2.95 -1.71 -10.11
CA ILE A 108 2.63 -2.83 -11.02
C ILE A 108 1.40 -3.59 -10.52
N SER A 109 1.36 -3.91 -9.21
CA SER A 109 0.21 -4.60 -8.63
C SER A 109 -1.11 -3.84 -8.80
N MET A 110 -1.08 -2.50 -8.70
CA MET A 110 -2.23 -1.64 -8.93
C MET A 110 -2.63 -1.61 -10.42
N LEU A 111 -1.65 -1.47 -11.31
CA LEU A 111 -1.88 -1.37 -12.76
C LEU A 111 -2.43 -2.69 -13.33
N GLN A 112 -1.86 -3.83 -12.93
CA GLN A 112 -2.34 -5.16 -13.33
C GLN A 112 -3.80 -5.37 -12.91
N GLN A 113 -4.13 -5.02 -11.67
CA GLN A 113 -5.50 -5.15 -11.19
C GLN A 113 -6.46 -4.24 -11.98
N ARG A 114 -6.05 -3.02 -12.32
CA ARG A 114 -6.86 -2.12 -13.16
C ARG A 114 -7.08 -2.66 -14.57
N ALA A 115 -6.03 -3.22 -15.19
CA ALA A 115 -6.12 -3.83 -16.50
C ALA A 115 -7.10 -5.02 -16.50
N ASN A 116 -7.07 -5.85 -15.47
CA ASN A 116 -7.98 -6.99 -15.32
C ASN A 116 -9.46 -6.60 -15.12
N TYR A 117 -9.75 -5.37 -14.73
CA TYR A 117 -11.13 -4.86 -14.63
C TYR A 117 -11.60 -4.10 -15.88
N ALA A 118 -10.71 -3.93 -16.88
CA ALA A 118 -10.99 -3.17 -18.10
C ALA A 118 -11.27 -4.04 -19.33
N GLY A 119 -11.16 -5.37 -19.21
CA GLY A 119 -11.60 -6.35 -20.21
C GLY A 119 -12.83 -7.11 -19.71
#